data_AF-A0A524AUX1-F1
#
_entry.id   AF-A0A524AUX1-F1
#
_cell.length_a   1.000
_cell.length_b   1.000
_cell.length_c   1.000
_cell.angle_alpha   90.00
_cell.angle_beta   90.00
_cell.angle_gamma   90.00
#
_symmetry.space_group_name_H-M   'P 1'
#
loop_
_entity.id
_entity.type
_entity.pdbx_description
1 polymer ?
#
loop_
_entity_poly.entity_id
_entity_poly.type
_entity_poly.pdbx_seq_one_letter_code
_entity_poly.pdbx_strand_id
1 'polypeptide(L)' 'MQHNTDNLRITSSAPIVAPTELMGKYPLSEEGSSGIFQTRKAIKDILEGRDKRLMVIVGPCSIHDS' A
#
# COMPACT_ATOMS: atom_id res chain seq x y z
N MET A 1 5.69 30.18 29.77
CA MET A 1 4.75 30.22 28.62
C MET A 1 3.41 30.71 29.15
N GLN A 2 2.82 31.76 28.56
CA GLN A 2 1.61 32.40 29.12
C GLN A 2 0.27 31.80 28.63
N HIS A 3 0.26 31.13 27.47
CA HIS A 3 -0.93 30.40 26.99
C HIS A 3 -0.50 29.06 26.39
N ASN A 4 -1.29 28.01 26.64
CA ASN A 4 -1.16 26.76 25.91
C ASN A 4 -1.80 26.96 24.53
N THR A 5 -1.02 26.76 23.48
CA THR A 5 -1.45 26.84 22.07
C THR A 5 -1.37 25.50 21.36
N ASP A 6 -0.96 24.43 22.06
CA ASP A 6 -0.74 23.13 21.47
C ASP A 6 -1.95 22.21 21.62
N ASN A 7 -2.21 21.39 20.59
CA ASN A 7 -3.22 20.33 20.57
C ASN A 7 -4.65 20.74 21.02
N LEU A 8 -5.02 22.01 20.83
CA LEU A 8 -6.26 22.62 21.34
C LEU A 8 -7.56 21.92 20.90
N ARG A 9 -7.52 21.13 19.81
CA ARG A 9 -8.67 20.41 19.25
C ARG A 9 -8.38 18.94 18.96
N ILE A 10 -7.31 18.37 19.53
CA ILE A 10 -7.02 16.95 19.37
C ILE A 10 -7.93 16.17 20.32
N THR A 11 -8.78 15.31 19.78
CA THR A 11 -9.68 14.44 20.56
C THR A 11 -8.94 13.24 21.15
N SER A 12 -7.93 12.73 20.42
CA SER A 12 -7.09 11.61 20.84
C SER A 12 -5.87 11.49 19.95
N SER A 13 -4.80 10.93 20.49
CA SER A 13 -3.66 10.42 19.72
C SER A 13 -3.40 8.98 20.13
N ALA A 14 -2.96 8.16 19.18
CA ALA A 14 -2.59 6.77 19.42
C ALA A 14 -1.31 6.44 18.66
N PRO A 15 -0.44 5.59 19.23
CA PRO A 15 0.70 5.06 18.49
C PRO A 15 0.21 4.18 17.35
N ILE A 16 0.90 4.26 16.21
CA ILE A 16 0.67 3.40 15.04
C ILE A 16 1.82 2.39 14.96
N VAL A 17 1.48 1.14 14.63
CA VAL A 17 2.44 0.05 14.45
C VAL A 17 3.49 0.43 13.40
N ALA A 18 4.77 0.19 13.70
CA ALA A 18 5.86 0.51 12.78
C ALA A 18 5.79 -0.39 11.53
N PRO A 19 6.12 0.13 10.32
CA PRO A 19 6.14 -0.70 9.11
C PRO A 19 7.04 -1.94 9.23
N THR A 20 8.16 -1.83 9.93
CA THR A 20 9.10 -2.94 10.17
C THR A 20 8.46 -4.08 10.98
N GLU A 21 7.61 -3.76 11.94
CA GLU A 21 6.88 -4.75 12.73
C GLU A 21 5.85 -5.49 11.86
N LEU A 22 5.11 -4.77 11.00
CA LEU A 22 4.18 -5.38 10.05
C LEU A 22 4.89 -6.28 9.04
N MET A 23 6.03 -5.83 8.49
CA MET A 23 6.85 -6.64 7.58
C MET A 23 7.41 -7.89 8.26
N GLY A 24 7.77 -7.81 9.55
CA GLY A 24 8.19 -8.98 10.34
C GLY A 24 7.04 -9.96 10.61
N LYS A 25 5.83 -9.45 10.88
CA LYS A 25 4.63 -10.25 11.13
C LYS A 25 4.08 -10.91 9.88
N TYR A 26 4.13 -10.22 8.74
CA TYR A 26 3.61 -10.67 7.45
C TYR A 26 4.72 -10.64 6.41
N PRO A 27 5.69 -11.58 6.48
CA PRO A 27 6.79 -11.62 5.53
C PRO A 27 6.27 -11.89 4.11
N LEU A 28 6.88 -11.24 3.13
CA LEU A 28 6.59 -11.49 1.73
C LEU A 28 6.98 -12.92 1.36
N SER A 29 6.04 -13.69 0.82
CA SER A 29 6.33 -15.01 0.27
C SER A 29 7.10 -14.92 -1.05
N GLU A 30 7.86 -15.96 -1.40
CA GLU A 30 8.54 -16.06 -2.70
C GLU A 30 7.55 -15.93 -3.87
N GLU A 31 6.39 -16.56 -3.75
CA GLU A 31 5.32 -16.47 -4.76
C GLU A 31 4.77 -15.05 -4.88
N GLY A 32 4.55 -14.36 -3.76
CA GLY A 32 4.14 -12.96 -3.74
C GLY A 32 5.20 -12.04 -4.35
N SER A 33 6.47 -12.25 -4.03
CA SER A 33 7.61 -11.50 -4.58
C SER A 33 7.70 -11.66 -6.10
N SER A 34 7.64 -12.91 -6.57
CA SER A 34 7.67 -13.25 -7.99
C SER A 34 6.47 -12.64 -8.74
N GLY A 35 5.27 -12.74 -8.17
CA GLY A 35 4.06 -12.14 -8.72
C GLY A 35 4.19 -10.61 -8.88
N ILE A 36 4.61 -9.91 -7.81
CA ILE A 36 4.81 -8.45 -7.85
C ILE A 36 5.83 -8.06 -8.92
N PHE A 37 6.96 -8.76 -9.00
CA PHE A 37 8.00 -8.48 -10.00
C PHE A 37 7.48 -8.65 -11.43
N GLN A 38 6.85 -9.80 -11.71
CA GLN A 38 6.33 -10.11 -13.04
C GLN A 38 5.23 -9.14 -13.48
N THR A 39 4.28 -8.83 -12.58
CA THR A 39 3.19 -7.89 -12.87
C THR A 39 3.73 -6.49 -13.14
N ARG A 40 4.68 -5.99 -12.34
CA ARG A 40 5.31 -4.67 -12.57
C ARG A 40 6.02 -4.61 -13.91
N LYS A 41 6.73 -5.68 -14.29
CA LYS A 41 7.37 -5.79 -15.61
C LYS A 41 6.33 -5.75 -16.74
N ALA A 42 5.25 -6.52 -16.63
CA ALA A 42 4.19 -6.54 -17.64
C ALA A 42 3.50 -5.17 -17.79
N ILE A 43 3.18 -4.50 -16.69
CA ILE A 43 2.61 -3.14 -16.71
C ILE A 43 3.56 -2.17 -17.42
N LYS A 44 4.85 -2.21 -17.07
CA LYS A 44 5.88 -1.39 -17.72
C LYS A 44 5.92 -1.62 -19.23
N ASP A 45 5.90 -2.88 -19.67
CA ASP A 45 5.95 -3.22 -21.09
C ASP A 45 4.68 -2.77 -21.85
N ILE A 46 3.51 -2.79 -21.22
CA ILE A 46 2.27 -2.24 -21.78
C ILE A 46 2.37 -0.71 -21.91
N LEU A 47 2.81 -0.02 -20.86
CA LEU A 47 2.94 1.45 -20.86
C LEU A 47 3.96 1.95 -21.88
N GLU A 48 5.03 1.19 -22.11
CA GLU A 48 6.04 1.50 -23.13
C GLU A 48 5.66 0.99 -24.52
N GLY A 49 4.48 0.37 -24.68
CA GLY A 49 3.96 -0.12 -25.95
C GLY A 49 4.71 -1.32 -26.53
N ARG A 50 5.60 -1.97 -25.75
CA ARG A 50 6.25 -3.25 -26.11
C ARG A 50 5.30 -4.43 -26.01
N ASP A 51 4.33 -4.33 -25.12
CA ASP A 51 3.22 -5.28 -24.99
C ASP A 51 1.94 -4.59 -25.46
N LYS A 52 1.17 -5.25 -26.33
CA LYS A 52 -0.05 -4.70 -26.95
C LYS A 52 -1.33 -5.12 -26.22
N ARG A 53 -1.23 -5.86 -25.12
CA ARG A 53 -2.38 -6.19 -24.29
C ARG A 53 -2.96 -4.93 -23.65
N LEU A 54 -4.26 -4.97 -23.37
CA LEU A 54 -4.94 -3.94 -22.60
C LEU A 54 -4.76 -4.21 -21.09
N MET A 55 -4.23 -3.23 -20.36
CA MET A 55 -4.23 -3.26 -18.89
C MET A 55 -5.61 -2.85 -18.38
N VAL A 56 -6.21 -3.67 -17.51
CA VAL A 56 -7.51 -3.37 -16.89
C VAL A 56 -7.37 -3.45 -15.37
N ILE A 57 -7.77 -2.39 -14.68
CA ILE A 57 -7.87 -2.36 -13.22
C ILE A 57 -9.35 -2.59 -12.88
N VAL A 58 -9.65 -3.72 -12.25
CA VAL A 58 -11.01 -4.12 -11.88
C VAL A 58 -11.02 -4.62 -10.43
N GLY A 59 -12.11 -4.33 -9.72
CA GLY A 59 -12.27 -4.73 -8.33
C GLY A 59 -13.45 -4.01 -7.68
N PRO A 60 -13.77 -4.35 -6.41
CA PRO A 60 -14.77 -3.62 -5.65
C PRO A 60 -14.32 -2.18 -5.42
N CYS A 61 -15.28 -1.28 -5.17
CA CYS A 61 -14.97 0.10 -4.81
C CYS A 61 -14.20 0.20 -3.48
N SER A 62 -14.50 -0.69 -2.53
CA SER A 62 -13.78 -0.85 -1.27
C SER A 62 -13.90 -2.28 -0.76
N ILE A 63 -12.90 -2.74 0.01
CA ILE A 63 -12.92 -4.05 0.67
C ILE A 63 -13.27 -3.79 2.14
N HIS A 64 -14.39 -4.37 2.59
CA HIS A 64 -14.86 -4.28 3.99
C HIS A 64 -15.05 -5.67 4.63
N ASP A 65 -14.93 -6.73 3.84
CA ASP A 65 -15.02 -8.12 4.26
C ASP A 65 -13.84 -8.89 3.65
N SER A 66 -13.20 -9.77 4.43
CA SER A 66 -11.92 -10.42 4.11
C SER A 66 -12.03 -11.94 4.11
#